data_AF-A0A5C3PCS5-F1
#
_entry.id   AF-A0A5C3PCS5-F1
#
_cell.length_a   1.000
_cell.length_b   1.000
_cell.length_c   1.000
_cell.angle_alpha   90.00
_cell.angle_beta   90.00
_cell.angle_gamma   90.00
#
_symmetry.space_group_name_H-M   'P 1'
#
loop_
_entity.id
_entity.type
_entity.pdbx_description
1 polymer ?
#
loop_
_entity_poly.entity_id
_entity_poly.type
_entity_poly.pdbx_seq_one_letter_code
_entity_poly.pdbx_strand_id
1 'polypeptide(L)'
;MSQEPEQASAFETYRSLLDRHPLLRVRSRPESSSLAPPSSVVNGSSSTTQVADIDLRPLKQAAIMTYLSDNTRQICQYELPGGGECRDKNCENVHLSRLSAVEPSDEDTAQYLCSSLPGGQRYGVKVFMKALDVARLSQPTMPFDARVQEALSRLGLR
;
A
#
# COMPACT_ATOMS: atom_id res chain seq x y z
N MET A 1 26.51 44.25 49.32
CA MET A 1 26.90 42.83 49.40
C MET A 1 25.72 42.04 49.92
N SER A 2 25.48 40.87 49.31
CA SER A 2 24.50 39.84 49.67
C SER A 2 23.08 40.08 49.12
N GLN A 3 22.37 39.13 48.53
CA GLN A 3 22.67 37.82 47.91
C GLN A 3 21.34 37.43 47.21
N GLU A 4 21.39 37.00 45.96
CA GLU A 4 20.22 36.57 45.18
C GLU A 4 19.79 35.14 45.60
N PRO A 5 18.50 34.83 45.82
CA PRO A 5 18.07 33.46 46.01
C PRO A 5 17.88 32.76 44.66
N GLU A 6 18.83 31.86 44.40
CA GLU A 6 18.91 30.84 43.37
C GLU A 6 17.54 30.22 43.02
N GLN A 7 17.07 30.56 41.82
CA GLN A 7 15.82 30.07 41.24
C GLN A 7 15.98 28.60 40.86
N ALA A 8 15.57 27.70 41.77
CA ALA A 8 15.60 26.26 41.56
C ALA A 8 14.78 25.89 40.31
N SER A 9 15.49 25.32 39.35
CA SER A 9 15.02 24.88 38.04
C SER A 9 13.87 23.86 38.16
N ALA A 10 12.64 24.31 37.93
CA ALA A 10 11.44 23.48 37.92
C ALA A 10 11.30 22.72 36.58
N PHE A 11 12.18 21.74 36.34
CA PHE A 11 11.96 20.76 35.28
C PHE A 11 11.59 19.42 35.92
N GLU A 12 10.30 19.10 35.88
CA GLU A 12 9.85 17.74 36.15
C GLU A 12 10.41 16.77 35.11
N THR A 13 10.86 15.60 35.56
CA THR A 13 11.31 14.54 34.68
C THR A 13 10.15 14.10 33.79
N TYR A 14 10.33 14.17 32.47
CA TYR A 14 9.32 13.78 31.49
C TYR A 14 8.83 12.36 31.77
N ARG A 15 7.56 12.22 32.13
CA ARG A 15 6.89 10.92 32.20
C ARG A 15 6.27 10.60 30.85
N SER A 16 6.71 9.49 30.28
CA SER A 16 6.22 9.02 28.99
C SER A 16 4.73 8.67 29.07
N LEU A 17 3.94 9.15 28.10
CA LEU A 17 2.54 8.77 27.97
C LEU A 17 2.38 7.25 27.73
N LEU A 18 3.43 6.57 27.26
CA LEU A 18 3.43 5.12 27.08
C LEU A 18 3.43 4.36 28.42
N ASP A 19 3.78 5.00 29.55
CA ASP A 19 3.69 4.35 30.87
C ASP A 19 2.25 4.09 31.31
N ARG A 20 1.29 4.87 30.79
CA ARG A 20 -0.14 4.70 31.07
C ARG A 20 -0.83 3.75 30.10
N HIS A 21 -0.13 3.29 29.07
CA HIS A 21 -0.69 2.45 28.01
C HIS A 21 0.18 1.20 27.77
N PRO A 22 0.12 0.19 28.66
CA PRO A 22 0.97 -1.00 28.57
C PRO A 22 0.79 -1.78 27.27
N LEU A 23 -0.39 -1.71 26.64
CA LEU A 23 -0.68 -2.36 25.35
C LEU A 23 0.07 -1.73 24.17
N LEU A 24 0.55 -0.49 24.28
CA LEU A 24 1.32 0.20 23.23
C LEU A 24 2.84 -0.03 23.36
N ARG A 25 3.32 -0.59 24.48
CA ARG A 25 4.75 -0.82 24.74
C ARG A 25 5.35 -1.96 23.91
N VAL A 26 4.52 -2.79 23.27
CA VAL A 26 4.94 -4.03 22.58
C VAL A 26 5.84 -3.78 21.37
N ARG A 27 5.89 -2.56 20.81
CA ARG A 27 6.66 -2.27 19.59
C ARG A 27 7.95 -1.48 19.77
N SER A 28 8.29 -1.05 20.99
CA SER A 28 9.51 -0.27 21.26
C SER A 28 10.54 -1.06 22.06
N ARG A 29 10.86 -2.29 21.62
CA ARG A 29 12.07 -2.98 22.10
C ARG A 29 13.17 -2.84 21.04
N PRO A 30 14.27 -2.13 21.34
CA PRO A 30 15.45 -2.14 20.49
C PRO A 30 16.07 -3.54 20.49
N GLU A 31 16.41 -3.97 19.28
CA GLU A 31 17.19 -5.13 18.90
C GLU A 31 18.35 -5.37 19.89
N SER A 32 18.28 -6.46 20.65
CA SER A 32 19.45 -6.99 21.33
C SER A 32 20.04 -8.04 20.39
N SER A 33 21.13 -7.66 19.73
CA SER A 33 21.98 -8.53 18.94
C SER A 33 22.26 -9.84 19.66
N SER A 34 21.92 -10.96 19.01
CA SER A 34 22.45 -12.27 19.39
C SER A 34 23.02 -12.91 18.13
N LEU A 35 24.35 -12.87 18.05
CA LEU A 35 25.16 -13.56 17.04
C LEU A 35 25.05 -15.07 17.24
N ALA A 36 24.60 -15.78 16.22
CA ALA A 36 24.90 -17.19 16.02
C ALA A 36 24.86 -17.54 14.52
N PRO A 37 25.97 -18.02 13.90
CA PRO A 37 25.92 -18.96 12.78
C PRO A 37 25.88 -20.41 13.35
N PRO A 38 25.67 -21.51 12.58
CA PRO A 38 25.82 -21.67 11.12
C PRO A 38 24.71 -22.53 10.46
N SER A 39 24.82 -22.74 9.14
CA SER A 39 24.74 -24.05 8.45
C SER A 39 24.00 -23.96 7.11
N SER A 40 24.74 -24.24 6.06
CA SER A 40 24.33 -24.40 4.68
C SER A 40 23.31 -25.52 4.52
N VAL A 41 22.14 -25.21 3.97
CA VAL A 41 21.29 -26.19 3.28
C VAL A 41 21.02 -25.67 1.89
N VAL A 42 21.83 -26.18 0.96
CA VAL A 42 21.52 -26.20 -0.47
C VAL A 42 20.33 -27.12 -0.66
N ASN A 43 19.14 -26.56 -0.78
CA ASN A 43 17.99 -27.31 -1.24
C ASN A 43 17.48 -26.65 -2.52
N GLY A 44 17.90 -27.22 -3.64
CA GLY A 44 17.38 -26.90 -4.95
C GLY A 44 15.86 -27.03 -4.93
N SER A 45 15.18 -25.89 -5.01
CA SER A 45 13.74 -25.88 -5.18
C SER A 45 13.45 -25.93 -6.67
N SER A 46 13.02 -27.10 -7.10
CA SER A 46 12.48 -27.38 -8.43
C SER A 46 11.55 -26.26 -8.88
N SER A 47 11.85 -25.69 -10.05
CA SER A 47 10.98 -24.79 -10.78
C SER A 47 9.73 -25.54 -11.24
N THR A 48 8.77 -25.70 -10.35
CA THR A 48 7.37 -25.86 -10.76
C THR A 48 6.83 -24.46 -10.99
N THR A 49 6.67 -24.08 -12.25
CA THR A 49 5.86 -22.94 -12.70
C THR A 49 4.40 -23.17 -12.26
N GLN A 50 4.15 -22.99 -10.97
CA GLN A 50 2.82 -22.70 -10.46
C GLN A 50 2.68 -21.19 -10.59
N VAL A 51 1.85 -20.76 -11.54
CA VAL A 51 1.47 -19.36 -11.70
C VAL A 51 0.89 -18.90 -10.37
N ALA A 52 1.70 -18.18 -9.61
CA ALA A 52 1.31 -17.67 -8.31
C ALA A 52 0.12 -16.72 -8.51
N ASP A 53 -0.92 -16.93 -7.71
CA ASP A 53 -2.01 -15.97 -7.56
C ASP A 53 -1.41 -14.63 -7.16
N ILE A 54 -1.26 -13.72 -8.13
CA ILE A 54 -0.57 -12.44 -7.91
C ILE A 54 -1.44 -11.62 -6.99
N ASP A 55 -0.89 -11.25 -5.82
CA ASP A 55 -1.60 -10.39 -4.90
C ASP A 55 -1.67 -8.96 -5.44
N LEU A 56 -2.84 -8.52 -5.91
CA LEU A 56 -3.06 -7.16 -6.41
C LEU A 56 -3.36 -6.16 -5.28
N ARG A 57 -3.51 -6.61 -4.03
CA ARG A 57 -3.80 -5.73 -2.88
C ARG A 57 -2.75 -4.64 -2.65
N PRO A 58 -1.43 -4.90 -2.74
CA PRO A 58 -0.41 -3.88 -2.56
C PRO A 58 -0.52 -2.77 -3.61
N LEU A 59 -0.83 -3.13 -4.85
CA LEU A 59 -1.03 -2.18 -5.95
C LEU A 59 -2.24 -1.27 -5.71
N LYS A 60 -3.37 -1.85 -5.27
CA LYS A 60 -4.56 -1.08 -4.90
C LYS A 60 -4.30 -0.13 -3.72
N GLN A 61 -3.57 -0.61 -2.71
CA GLN A 61 -3.18 0.21 -1.57
C GLN A 61 -2.28 1.38 -1.99
N ALA A 62 -1.31 1.13 -2.87
CA ALA A 62 -0.46 2.19 -3.41
C ALA A 62 -1.28 3.22 -4.19
N ALA A 63 -2.22 2.80 -5.03
CA ALA A 63 -3.10 3.71 -5.76
C ALA A 63 -3.98 4.56 -4.83
N ILE A 64 -4.56 3.95 -3.79
CA ILE A 64 -5.32 4.68 -2.76
C ILE A 64 -4.43 5.68 -2.04
N MET A 65 -3.21 5.29 -1.68
CA MET A 65 -2.28 6.16 -0.96
C MET A 65 -1.84 7.34 -1.83
N THR A 66 -1.56 7.12 -3.11
CA THR A 66 -1.28 8.19 -4.08
C THR A 66 -2.47 9.13 -4.23
N TYR A 67 -3.69 8.58 -4.33
CA TYR A 67 -4.92 9.36 -4.42
C TYR A 67 -5.16 10.21 -3.15
N LEU A 68 -4.87 9.68 -1.96
CA LEU A 68 -4.97 10.40 -0.70
C LEU A 68 -3.83 11.41 -0.49
N SER A 69 -2.66 11.18 -1.09
CA SER A 69 -1.50 12.05 -0.98
C SER A 69 -1.55 13.25 -1.93
N ASP A 70 -2.51 13.27 -2.86
CA ASP A 70 -2.75 14.40 -3.74
C ASP A 70 -3.25 15.60 -2.92
N ASN A 71 -2.30 16.46 -2.53
CA ASN A 71 -2.53 17.62 -1.64
C ASN A 71 -3.43 18.70 -2.27
N THR A 72 -3.90 18.48 -3.49
CA THR A 72 -4.88 19.32 -4.17
C THR A 72 -6.32 19.00 -3.76
N ARG A 73 -6.58 17.81 -3.20
CA ARG A 73 -7.93 17.36 -2.85
C ARG A 73 -8.06 17.15 -1.34
N GLN A 74 -9.05 17.80 -0.75
CA GLN A 74 -9.38 17.61 0.67
C GLN A 74 -10.45 16.53 0.84
N ILE A 75 -10.53 15.91 2.02
CA ILE A 75 -11.63 15.01 2.37
C ILE A 75 -12.93 15.81 2.37
N CYS A 76 -13.99 15.26 1.78
CA CYS A 76 -15.29 15.93 1.73
C CYS A 76 -15.80 16.24 3.14
N GLN A 77 -16.16 17.50 3.38
CA GLN A 77 -16.68 17.97 4.67
C GLN A 77 -17.94 17.21 5.13
N TYR A 78 -18.75 16.71 4.20
CA TYR A 78 -19.97 15.97 4.52
C TYR A 78 -19.69 14.56 5.04
N GLU A 79 -18.51 14.00 4.76
CA GLU A 79 -18.10 12.70 5.31
C GLU A 79 -17.49 12.80 6.71
N LEU A 80 -17.24 14.01 7.23
CA LEU A 80 -16.74 14.25 8.59
C LEU A 80 -17.88 14.81 9.46
N PRO A 81 -18.25 14.19 10.61
CA PRO A 81 -17.60 13.12 11.36
C PRO A 81 -18.22 11.72 11.14
N GLY A 82 -18.22 11.22 9.90
CA GLY A 82 -18.42 9.80 9.59
C GLY A 82 -19.85 9.34 9.31
N GLY A 83 -20.81 10.26 9.17
CA GLY A 83 -22.23 9.91 8.99
C GLY A 83 -22.95 10.55 7.80
N GLY A 84 -22.34 11.52 7.12
CA GLY A 84 -22.95 12.16 5.96
C GLY A 84 -22.46 11.54 4.65
N GLU A 85 -23.38 11.34 3.72
CA GLU A 85 -23.08 10.93 2.35
C GLU A 85 -23.16 12.16 1.45
N CYS A 86 -22.09 12.41 0.70
CA CYS A 86 -22.14 13.42 -0.35
C CYS A 86 -22.91 12.88 -1.56
N ARG A 87 -23.98 13.59 -1.92
CA ARG A 87 -24.83 13.24 -3.07
C ARG A 87 -24.29 13.74 -4.40
N ASP A 88 -23.24 14.56 -4.37
CA ASP A 88 -22.65 15.12 -5.58
C ASP A 88 -21.80 14.05 -6.29
N LYS A 89 -22.20 13.76 -7.53
CA LYS A 89 -21.45 12.83 -8.40
C LYS A 89 -20.13 13.42 -8.87
N ASN A 90 -20.08 14.75 -8.98
CA ASN A 90 -18.94 15.51 -9.46
C ASN A 90 -18.23 16.29 -8.34
N CYS A 91 -18.31 15.81 -7.09
CA CYS A 91 -17.57 16.45 -6.00
C CYS A 91 -16.06 16.33 -6.24
N GLU A 92 -15.35 17.44 -6.15
CA GLU A 92 -13.90 17.50 -6.34
C GLU A 92 -13.13 16.95 -5.13
N ASN A 93 -13.80 16.89 -3.98
CA ASN A 93 -13.25 16.42 -2.72
C ASN A 93 -13.15 14.88 -2.67
N VAL A 94 -12.23 14.40 -1.85
CA VAL A 94 -12.02 12.97 -1.61
C VAL A 94 -13.16 12.39 -0.78
N HIS A 95 -13.75 11.33 -1.31
CA HIS A 95 -14.76 10.51 -0.65
C HIS A 95 -14.13 9.19 -0.20
N LEU A 96 -14.03 8.98 1.11
CA LEU A 96 -13.50 7.75 1.70
C LEU A 96 -14.37 6.54 1.31
N SER A 97 -15.68 6.77 1.20
CA SER A 97 -16.66 5.79 0.71
C SER A 97 -16.38 5.27 -0.70
N ARG A 98 -15.73 6.08 -1.55
CA ARG A 98 -15.43 5.78 -2.95
C ARG A 98 -14.00 5.27 -3.18
N LEU A 99 -13.17 5.15 -2.14
CA LEU A 99 -11.78 4.68 -2.28
C LEU A 99 -11.69 3.25 -2.82
N SER A 100 -12.70 2.41 -2.59
CA SER A 100 -12.78 1.06 -3.15
C SER A 100 -12.91 1.03 -4.68
N ALA A 101 -13.36 2.13 -5.29
CA ALA A 101 -13.48 2.30 -6.73
C ALA A 101 -12.24 2.95 -7.37
N VAL A 102 -11.24 3.36 -6.57
CA VAL A 102 -9.97 3.87 -7.09
C VAL A 102 -9.19 2.72 -7.71
N GLU A 103 -9.09 2.73 -9.03
CA GLU A 103 -8.30 1.76 -9.78
C GLU A 103 -6.87 2.30 -10.00
N PRO A 104 -5.83 1.45 -9.88
CA PRO A 104 -4.47 1.81 -10.24
C PRO A 104 -4.35 2.09 -11.74
N SER A 105 -3.36 2.90 -12.12
CA SER A 105 -3.04 3.16 -13.54
C SER A 105 -2.58 1.88 -14.23
N ASP A 106 -2.81 1.79 -15.55
CA ASP A 106 -2.31 0.67 -16.36
C ASP A 106 -0.79 0.59 -16.38
N GLU A 107 -0.12 1.74 -16.33
CA GLU A 107 1.34 1.81 -16.29
C GLU A 107 1.85 1.18 -14.98
N ASP A 108 1.30 1.63 -13.84
CA ASP A 108 1.65 1.09 -12.52
C ASP A 108 1.33 -0.40 -12.42
N THR A 109 0.19 -0.81 -12.98
CA THR A 109 -0.24 -2.21 -13.04
C THR A 109 0.73 -3.03 -13.88
N ALA A 110 1.06 -2.59 -15.08
CA ALA A 110 1.98 -3.29 -15.97
C ALA A 110 3.38 -3.39 -15.37
N GLN A 111 3.88 -2.32 -14.76
CA GLN A 111 5.16 -2.32 -14.06
C GLN A 111 5.16 -3.28 -12.87
N TYR A 112 4.10 -3.27 -12.08
CA TYR A 112 3.92 -4.21 -10.97
C TYR A 112 3.88 -5.67 -11.44
N LEU A 113 3.17 -5.96 -12.53
CA LEU A 113 3.11 -7.30 -13.12
C LEU A 113 4.48 -7.75 -13.66
N CYS A 114 5.24 -6.87 -14.31
CA CYS A 114 6.60 -7.17 -14.76
C CYS A 114 7.52 -7.59 -13.61
N SER A 115 7.40 -6.94 -12.44
CA SER A 115 8.24 -7.21 -11.27
C SER A 115 7.74 -8.39 -10.41
N SER A 116 6.43 -8.60 -10.35
CA SER A 116 5.82 -9.59 -9.44
C SER A 116 5.69 -10.98 -10.08
N LEU A 117 5.68 -11.07 -11.41
CA LEU A 117 5.56 -12.35 -12.11
C LEU A 117 6.92 -13.02 -12.34
N PRO A 118 7.05 -14.33 -12.05
CA PRO A 118 8.22 -15.09 -12.44
C PRO A 118 8.29 -15.17 -13.97
N GLY A 119 9.27 -14.49 -14.57
CA GLY A 119 9.39 -14.35 -16.02
C GLY A 119 8.59 -13.18 -16.62
N GLY A 120 7.88 -12.41 -15.79
CA GLY A 120 7.19 -11.18 -16.19
C GLY A 120 8.12 -10.18 -16.87
N GLN A 121 9.37 -10.08 -16.43
CA GLN A 121 10.37 -9.21 -17.06
C GLN A 121 10.75 -9.61 -18.50
N ARG A 122 10.44 -10.84 -18.94
CA ARG A 122 10.57 -11.24 -20.35
C ARG A 122 9.50 -10.61 -21.23
N TYR A 123 8.37 -10.26 -20.63
CA TYR A 123 7.29 -9.51 -21.26
C TYR A 123 7.48 -8.03 -20.89
N GLY A 124 7.79 -7.20 -21.88
CA GLY A 124 7.97 -5.77 -21.62
C GLY A 124 6.68 -5.13 -21.09
N VAL A 125 6.82 -4.04 -20.33
CA VAL A 125 5.71 -3.25 -19.77
C VAL A 125 4.64 -2.94 -20.83
N LYS A 126 5.07 -2.57 -22.04
CA LYS A 126 4.19 -2.29 -23.20
C LYS A 126 3.28 -3.46 -23.59
N VAL A 127 3.73 -4.70 -23.41
CA VAL A 127 2.95 -5.90 -23.74
C VAL A 127 1.84 -6.11 -22.72
N PHE A 128 2.13 -5.93 -21.44
CA PHE A 128 1.12 -5.95 -20.39
C PHE A 128 0.11 -4.82 -20.54
N MET A 129 0.56 -3.58 -20.79
CA MET A 129 -0.35 -2.46 -21.05
C MET A 129 -1.30 -2.74 -22.21
N LYS A 130 -0.78 -3.27 -23.32
CA LYS A 130 -1.62 -3.61 -24.47
C LYS A 130 -2.62 -4.72 -24.13
N ALA A 131 -2.22 -5.72 -23.34
CA ALA A 131 -3.13 -6.78 -22.91
C ALA A 131 -4.23 -6.25 -21.97
N LEU A 132 -3.88 -5.35 -21.04
CA LEU A 132 -4.83 -4.67 -20.15
C LEU A 132 -5.81 -3.78 -20.92
N ASP A 133 -5.32 -3.02 -21.90
CA ASP A 133 -6.14 -2.15 -22.73
C ASP A 133 -7.13 -2.96 -23.58
N VAL A 134 -6.66 -4.06 -24.18
CA VAL A 134 -7.55 -4.97 -24.92
C VAL A 134 -8.59 -5.61 -23.99
N ALA A 135 -8.23 -5.98 -22.76
CA ALA A 135 -9.19 -6.51 -21.78
C ALA A 135 -10.24 -5.46 -21.40
N ARG A 136 -9.84 -4.19 -21.23
CA ARG A 136 -10.76 -3.06 -20.98
C ARG A 136 -11.72 -2.83 -22.13
N LEU A 137 -11.20 -2.78 -23.36
CA LEU A 137 -12.02 -2.57 -24.56
C LEU A 137 -12.99 -3.72 -24.82
N SER A 138 -12.57 -4.94 -24.49
CA SER A 138 -13.41 -6.14 -24.67
C SER A 138 -14.58 -6.17 -23.69
N GLN A 139 -14.37 -5.76 -22.43
CA GLN A 139 -15.39 -5.82 -21.38
C GLN A 139 -15.28 -4.61 -20.43
N PRO A 140 -15.93 -3.48 -20.74
CA PRO A 140 -15.80 -2.24 -19.97
C PRO A 140 -16.44 -2.32 -18.58
N THR A 141 -17.40 -3.23 -18.38
CA THR A 141 -18.07 -3.45 -17.09
C THR A 141 -17.34 -4.44 -16.18
N MET A 142 -16.23 -5.03 -16.65
CA MET A 142 -15.49 -6.02 -15.89
C MET A 142 -14.67 -5.33 -14.77
N PRO A 143 -14.69 -5.84 -13.53
CA PRO A 143 -13.91 -5.28 -12.43
C PRO A 143 -12.41 -5.42 -12.69
N PHE A 144 -11.62 -4.50 -12.13
CA PHE A 144 -10.16 -4.43 -12.30
C PHE A 144 -9.45 -5.78 -12.20
N ASP A 145 -9.68 -6.54 -11.12
CA ASP A 145 -8.98 -7.80 -10.89
C ASP A 145 -9.22 -8.82 -12.00
N ALA A 146 -10.47 -8.93 -12.46
CA ALA A 146 -10.83 -9.83 -13.55
C ALA A 146 -10.19 -9.38 -14.87
N ARG A 147 -10.06 -8.07 -15.12
CA ARG A 147 -9.38 -7.56 -16.32
C ARG A 147 -7.89 -7.89 -16.32
N VAL A 148 -7.24 -7.77 -15.16
CA VAL A 148 -5.83 -8.18 -15.01
C VAL A 148 -5.69 -9.67 -15.27
N GLN A 149 -6.58 -10.50 -14.71
CA GLN A 149 -6.56 -11.94 -14.92
C GLN A 149 -6.79 -12.35 -16.39
N GLU A 150 -7.71 -11.70 -17.08
CA GLU A 150 -7.94 -11.89 -18.52
C GLU A 150 -6.69 -11.48 -19.34
N ALA A 151 -6.07 -10.35 -19.00
CA ALA A 151 -4.84 -9.90 -19.64
C ALA A 151 -3.69 -10.90 -19.47
N LEU A 152 -3.53 -11.49 -18.28
CA LEU A 152 -2.53 -12.53 -18.02
C LEU A 152 -2.83 -13.82 -18.78
N SER A 153 -4.10 -14.23 -18.83
CA SER A 153 -4.55 -15.41 -19.59
C SER A 153 -4.24 -15.25 -21.09
N ARG A 154 -4.43 -14.05 -21.65
CA ARG A 154 -4.08 -13.74 -23.04
C ARG A 154 -2.59 -13.80 -23.34
N LEU A 155 -1.75 -13.55 -22.34
CA LEU A 155 -0.29 -13.65 -22.45
C LEU A 155 0.21 -15.09 -22.22
N GLY A 156 -0.68 -16.04 -21.93
CA GLY A 156 -0.33 -17.42 -21.62
C GLY A 156 0.40 -17.56 -20.28
N LEU A 157 0.24 -16.56 -19.41
CA LEU A 157 0.85 -16.52 -18.08
C LEU A 157 -0.07 -17.13 -17.00
N ARG A 158 -1.21 -17.69 -17.39
CA ARG A 158 -2.20 -18.35 -16.55
C ARG A 158 -2.78 -19.56 -17.26
#